data_AF-A0A535J5Q6-F1
#
_entry.id   AF-A0A535J5Q6-F1
#
_cell.length_a   1.000
_cell.length_b   1.000
_cell.length_c   1.000
_cell.angle_alpha   90.00
_cell.angle_beta   90.00
_cell.angle_gamma   90.00
#
_symmetry.space_group_name_H-M   'P 1'
#
loop_
_entity.id
_entity.type
_entity.pdbx_description
1 polymer ?
#
loop_
_entity_poly.entity_id
_entity_poly.type
_entity_poly.pdbx_seq_one_letter_code
_entity_poly.pdbx_strand_id
1 'polypeptide(L)'
;MREFHVSRAARQRYDLAGMLFGLRGSVLLADVAGSRRLAAKINAARAAGDAAGAPTIGAGELYALGILHEIFHYLVERYDTRIQPGAIEAVATELEGELGRERLDRVIATFSREFPDGAAPRRHDI
;
A
#
# COMPACT_ATOMS: atom_id res chain seq x y z
N MET A 1 7.76 -0.95 -6.81
CA MET A 1 7.45 -0.25 -5.54
C MET A 1 6.55 0.94 -5.85
N ARG A 2 5.28 0.68 -6.21
CA ARG A 2 4.24 1.71 -6.47
C ARG A 2 2.87 1.13 -6.16
N GLU A 3 2.81 0.23 -5.18
CA GLU A 3 1.55 -0.34 -4.71
C GLU A 3 1.19 0.32 -3.38
N PHE A 4 -0.09 0.61 -3.20
CA PHE A 4 -0.61 1.08 -1.93
C PHE A 4 -0.80 -0.14 -1.02
N HIS A 5 0.09 -0.26 -0.06
CA HIS A 5 0.12 -1.35 0.89
C HIS A 5 -1.06 -1.24 1.87
N VAL A 6 -2.03 -2.14 1.73
CA VAL A 6 -3.10 -2.33 2.72
C VAL A 6 -2.83 -3.61 3.48
N SER A 7 -2.93 -3.54 4.81
CA SER A 7 -2.68 -4.70 5.67
C SER A 7 -3.63 -5.85 5.32
N ARG A 8 -3.15 -7.07 5.47
CA ARG A 8 -3.90 -8.30 5.25
C ARG A 8 -5.17 -8.32 6.10
N ALA A 9 -5.08 -7.87 7.35
CA ALA A 9 -6.23 -7.76 8.25
C ALA A 9 -7.30 -6.78 7.71
N ALA A 10 -6.90 -5.63 7.18
CA ALA A 10 -7.83 -4.67 6.59
C ALA A 10 -8.43 -5.19 5.28
N ARG A 11 -7.63 -5.88 4.45
CA ARG A 11 -8.13 -6.55 3.23
C ARG A 11 -9.18 -7.59 3.55
N GLN A 12 -8.98 -8.41 4.59
CA GLN A 12 -9.97 -9.39 5.03
C GLN A 12 -11.23 -8.71 5.58
N ARG A 13 -11.06 -7.72 6.48
CA ARG A 13 -12.18 -7.02 7.12
C ARG A 13 -13.12 -6.33 6.14
N TYR A 14 -12.56 -5.71 5.08
CA TYR A 14 -13.34 -4.96 4.11
C TYR A 14 -13.50 -5.69 2.77
N ASP A 15 -13.17 -6.98 2.71
CA ASP A 15 -13.28 -7.81 1.50
C ASP A 15 -12.63 -7.13 0.27
N LEU A 16 -11.36 -6.76 0.40
CA LEU A 16 -10.60 -6.06 -0.64
C LEU A 16 -9.83 -7.07 -1.50
N ALA A 17 -10.39 -7.38 -2.67
CA ALA A 17 -9.73 -8.22 -3.67
C ALA A 17 -8.88 -7.40 -4.65
N GLY A 18 -7.70 -7.90 -5.02
CA GLY A 18 -6.83 -7.37 -6.07
C GLY A 18 -5.97 -6.16 -5.69
N MET A 19 -5.42 -5.51 -6.73
CA MET A 19 -4.63 -4.27 -6.61
C MET A 19 -5.55 -3.07 -6.35
N LEU A 20 -5.20 -2.31 -5.31
CA LEU A 20 -5.96 -1.11 -4.92
C LEU A 20 -5.42 0.15 -5.62
N PHE A 21 -4.14 0.16 -6.01
CA PHE A 21 -3.40 1.24 -6.68
C PHE A 21 -2.37 0.71 -7.69
N GLY A 22 -2.15 1.44 -8.78
CA GLY A 22 -1.14 1.12 -9.80
C GLY A 22 -1.11 2.17 -10.92
N LEU A 23 -0.02 2.25 -11.68
CA LEU A 23 0.11 3.20 -12.80
C LEU A 23 -0.43 2.72 -14.13
N ARG A 24 -0.73 1.43 -14.27
CA ARG A 24 -1.36 0.86 -15.47
C ARG A 24 -2.27 -0.30 -15.07
N GLY A 25 -3.55 -0.19 -15.42
CA GLY A 25 -4.50 -1.29 -15.46
C GLY A 25 -5.09 -1.72 -14.11
N SER A 26 -6.42 -1.75 -14.06
CA SER A 26 -7.29 -2.23 -12.97
C SER A 26 -6.94 -1.72 -11.56
N VAL A 27 -7.37 -0.51 -11.25
CA VAL A 27 -7.06 0.15 -9.99
C VAL A 27 -8.34 0.61 -9.30
N LEU A 28 -8.57 0.13 -8.07
CA LEU A 28 -9.79 0.45 -7.31
C LEU A 28 -9.82 1.88 -6.77
N LEU A 29 -8.73 2.66 -6.80
CA LEU A 29 -8.70 4.02 -6.25
C LEU A 29 -8.15 5.11 -7.20
N ALA A 30 -7.82 4.74 -8.45
CA ALA A 30 -7.47 5.69 -9.51
C ALA A 30 -8.71 6.24 -10.24
N ASP A 31 -9.89 5.74 -9.90
CA ASP A 31 -11.18 6.22 -10.39
C ASP A 31 -12.11 6.46 -9.20
N VAL A 32 -12.79 7.61 -9.22
CA VAL A 32 -13.80 8.03 -8.26
C VAL A 32 -14.82 6.92 -7.98
N ALA A 33 -15.18 6.12 -8.98
CA ALA A 33 -16.11 5.01 -8.81
C ALA A 33 -15.59 3.95 -7.83
N GLY A 34 -14.30 3.65 -7.88
CA GLY A 34 -13.70 2.67 -6.97
C GLY A 34 -13.52 3.22 -5.55
N SER A 35 -13.19 4.52 -5.40
CA SER A 35 -13.21 5.19 -4.09
C SER A 35 -14.59 5.21 -3.44
N ARG A 36 -15.66 5.37 -4.24
CA ARG A 36 -17.05 5.25 -3.77
C ARG A 36 -17.37 3.84 -3.29
N ARG A 37 -16.96 2.81 -4.04
CA ARG A 37 -17.15 1.41 -3.63
C ARG A 37 -16.42 1.09 -2.33
N LEU A 38 -15.17 1.54 -2.18
CA LEU A 38 -14.40 1.32 -0.96
C LEU A 38 -15.03 2.05 0.24
N ALA A 39 -15.41 3.32 0.08
CA ALA A 39 -16.11 4.07 1.14
C ALA A 39 -17.40 3.36 1.57
N ALA A 40 -18.21 2.91 0.61
CA ALA A 40 -19.45 2.17 0.89
C ALA A 40 -19.18 0.87 1.67
N LYS A 41 -18.17 0.08 1.27
CA LYS A 41 -17.77 -1.15 1.99
C LYS A 41 -17.33 -0.86 3.43
N ILE A 42 -16.48 0.15 3.63
CA ILE A 42 -16.00 0.52 4.98
C ILE A 42 -17.16 0.99 5.85
N ASN A 43 -18.02 1.86 5.32
CA ASN A 43 -19.16 2.38 6.06
C ASN A 43 -20.18 1.29 6.40
N ALA A 44 -20.43 0.34 5.49
CA ALA A 44 -21.30 -0.80 5.74
C ALA A 44 -20.77 -1.70 6.87
N ALA A 45 -19.48 -2.04 6.84
CA ALA A 45 -18.84 -2.83 7.90
C ALA A 45 -18.89 -2.13 9.27
N ARG A 46 -18.69 -0.81 9.31
CA ARG A 46 -18.83 -0.01 10.55
C ARG A 46 -20.27 0.03 11.05
N ALA A 47 -21.24 0.23 10.17
CA ALA A 47 -22.65 0.25 10.51
C ALA A 47 -23.14 -1.10 11.05
N ALA A 48 -22.57 -2.22 10.56
CA ALA A 48 -22.84 -3.56 11.04
C ALA A 48 -22.18 -3.88 12.40
N GLY A 49 -21.29 -3.03 12.90
CA GLY A 49 -20.50 -3.28 14.11
C GLY A 49 -19.26 -4.16 13.90
N ASP A 50 -18.95 -4.53 12.66
CA ASP A 50 -17.80 -5.38 12.30
C ASP A 50 -16.46 -4.61 12.31
N ALA A 51 -16.51 -3.27 12.38
CA ALA A 51 -15.35 -2.40 12.37
C ALA A 51 -15.53 -1.16 13.26
N ALA A 52 -14.47 -0.80 14.01
CA ALA A 52 -14.41 0.46 14.75
C ALA A 52 -14.00 1.64 13.85
N GLY A 53 -14.44 2.86 14.19
CA GLY A 53 -13.95 4.09 13.56
C GLY A 53 -14.95 5.24 13.57
N ALA A 54 -14.53 6.36 12.96
CA ALA A 54 -15.37 7.53 12.73
C ALA A 54 -16.65 7.16 11.95
N PRO A 55 -17.78 7.86 12.20
CA PRO A 55 -19.11 7.43 11.77
C PRO A 55 -19.23 7.19 10.27
N THR A 56 -18.55 7.99 9.43
CA THR A 56 -18.61 7.81 7.97
C THR A 56 -17.30 8.27 7.34
N ILE A 57 -16.75 7.48 6.40
CA ILE A 57 -15.64 7.91 5.53
C ILE A 57 -16.19 8.34 4.17
N GLY A 58 -15.66 9.44 3.63
CA GLY A 58 -16.00 9.98 2.33
C GLY A 58 -15.17 9.36 1.21
N ALA A 59 -15.80 9.12 0.06
CA ALA A 59 -15.11 8.68 -1.15
C ALA A 59 -14.03 9.69 -1.62
N GLY A 60 -14.27 10.98 -1.40
CA GLY A 60 -13.32 12.05 -1.70
C GLY A 60 -12.06 11.97 -0.84
N GLU A 61 -12.19 11.62 0.44
CA GLU A 61 -11.05 11.45 1.35
C GLU A 61 -10.16 10.29 0.90
N LEU A 62 -10.77 9.16 0.52
CA LEU A 62 -10.05 8.00 -0.02
C LEU A 62 -9.36 8.30 -1.35
N TYR A 63 -10.02 9.05 -2.23
CA TYR A 63 -9.44 9.46 -3.50
C TYR A 63 -8.26 10.43 -3.30
N ALA A 64 -8.40 11.42 -2.41
CA ALA A 64 -7.34 12.33 -2.04
C ALA A 64 -6.14 11.59 -1.43
N LEU A 65 -6.38 10.64 -0.54
CA LEU A 65 -5.34 9.77 0.04
C LEU A 65 -4.55 9.04 -1.05
N GLY A 66 -5.25 8.52 -2.07
CA GLY A 66 -4.63 7.88 -3.22
C GLY A 66 -3.73 8.80 -4.04
N ILE A 67 -4.21 10.01 -4.34
CA ILE A 67 -3.41 11.00 -5.06
C ILE A 67 -2.16 11.39 -4.25
N LEU A 68 -2.31 11.64 -2.95
CA LEU A 68 -1.20 11.99 -2.08
C LEU A 68 -0.15 10.88 -2.05
N HIS A 69 -0.58 9.62 -1.96
CA HIS A 69 0.32 8.47 -2.02
C HIS A 69 1.17 8.47 -3.31
N GLU A 70 0.55 8.66 -4.48
CA GLU A 70 1.28 8.70 -5.75
C GLU A 70 2.24 9.89 -5.84
N ILE A 71 1.84 11.06 -5.32
CA ILE A 71 2.72 12.23 -5.22
C ILE A 71 3.93 11.92 -4.35
N PHE A 72 3.75 11.29 -3.19
CA PHE A 72 4.87 10.93 -2.30
C PHE A 72 5.82 9.93 -2.96
N HIS A 73 5.32 8.89 -3.63
CA HIS A 73 6.17 7.97 -4.39
C HIS A 73 6.98 8.70 -5.45
N TYR A 74 6.35 9.60 -6.20
CA TYR A 74 7.04 10.41 -7.19
C TYR A 74 8.11 11.32 -6.56
N LEU A 75 7.83 11.94 -5.41
CA LEU A 75 8.80 12.78 -4.70
C LEU A 75 10.01 11.97 -4.21
N VAL A 76 9.79 10.76 -3.68
CA VAL A 76 10.86 9.86 -3.25
C VAL A 76 11.70 9.40 -4.44
N GLU A 77 11.08 8.96 -5.53
CA GLU A 77 11.79 8.58 -6.76
C GLU A 77 12.61 9.76 -7.33
N ARG A 78 12.05 10.97 -7.33
CA ARG A 78 12.76 12.16 -7.75
C ARG A 78 13.94 12.49 -6.84
N TYR A 79 13.77 12.34 -5.52
CA TYR A 79 14.85 12.55 -4.57
C TYR A 79 16.00 11.57 -4.84
N ASP A 80 15.68 10.29 -4.96
CA ASP A 80 16.63 9.20 -5.22
C ASP A 80 17.31 9.27 -6.60
N THR A 81 16.70 9.93 -7.59
CA THR A 81 17.28 10.00 -8.95
C THR A 81 17.89 11.35 -9.31
N ARG A 82 17.48 12.45 -8.66
CA ARG A 82 17.88 13.82 -9.05
C ARG A 82 18.53 14.63 -7.94
N ILE A 83 18.26 14.34 -6.67
CA ILE A 83 18.78 15.12 -5.54
C ILE A 83 19.93 14.38 -4.88
N GLN A 84 19.72 13.10 -4.53
CA GLN A 84 20.74 12.23 -3.98
C GLN A 84 20.65 10.86 -4.66
N PRO A 85 21.36 10.69 -5.80
CA PRO A 85 21.46 9.41 -6.50
C PRO A 85 21.80 8.25 -5.58
N GLY A 86 20.93 7.24 -5.49
CA GLY A 86 21.15 6.04 -4.68
C GLY A 86 20.88 6.20 -3.18
N ALA A 87 20.12 7.24 -2.78
CA ALA A 87 19.73 7.44 -1.39
C ALA A 87 19.01 6.22 -0.79
N ILE A 88 18.12 5.58 -1.54
CA ILE A 88 17.37 4.41 -1.07
C ILE A 88 18.31 3.21 -0.86
N GLU A 89 19.26 3.00 -1.76
CA GLU A 89 20.26 1.93 -1.64
C GLU A 89 21.21 2.17 -0.46
N ALA A 90 21.60 3.43 -0.24
CA ALA A 90 22.43 3.81 0.91
C ALA A 90 21.72 3.50 2.24
N VAL A 91 20.43 3.86 2.36
CA VAL A 91 19.62 3.54 3.54
C VAL A 91 19.48 2.03 3.72
N ALA A 92 19.26 1.27 2.65
CA ALA A 92 19.17 -0.18 2.72
C ALA A 92 20.49 -0.80 3.23
N THR A 93 21.63 -0.31 2.74
CA THR A 93 22.96 -0.76 3.17
C THR A 93 23.22 -0.44 4.65
N GLU A 94 22.85 0.76 5.10
CA GLU A 94 22.98 1.18 6.49
C GLU A 94 22.13 0.30 7.42
N LEU A 95 20.87 0.06 7.07
CA LEU A 95 19.98 -0.84 7.81
C LEU A 95 20.49 -2.28 7.85
N GLU A 96 21.09 -2.78 6.77
CA GLU A 96 21.72 -4.11 6.76
C GLU A 96 22.92 -4.16 7.72
N GLY A 97 23.72 -3.11 7.77
CA GLY A 97 24.84 -2.98 8.71
C GLY A 97 24.41 -2.94 10.17
N GLU A 98 23.32 -2.22 10.50
CA GLU A 98 22.81 -2.10 11.87
C GLU A 98 22.08 -3.35 12.37
N LEU A 99 21.24 -3.95 11.52
CA LEU A 99 20.37 -5.06 11.91
C LEU A 99 20.98 -6.43 11.65
N GLY A 100 21.92 -6.50 10.70
CA GLY A 100 22.40 -7.73 10.09
C GLY A 100 21.43 -8.29 9.04
N ARG A 101 22.00 -8.88 7.98
CA ARG A 101 21.30 -9.49 6.83
C ARG A 101 20.06 -10.28 7.23
N GLU A 102 20.21 -11.29 8.08
CA GLU A 102 19.11 -12.19 8.43
C GLU A 102 17.94 -11.49 9.11
N ARG A 103 18.22 -10.48 9.95
CA ARG A 103 17.18 -9.75 10.66
C ARG A 103 16.47 -8.81 9.70
N LEU A 104 17.21 -8.13 8.84
CA LEU A 104 16.63 -7.30 7.77
C LEU A 104 15.73 -8.14 6.85
N ASP A 105 16.19 -9.31 6.40
CA ASP A 105 15.41 -10.23 5.57
C ASP A 105 14.12 -10.67 6.28
N ARG A 106 14.18 -10.97 7.59
CA ARG A 106 12.99 -11.29 8.39
C ARG A 106 12.02 -10.12 8.50
N VAL A 107 12.51 -8.89 8.64
CA VAL A 107 11.67 -7.69 8.68
C VAL A 107 10.96 -7.51 7.35
N ILE A 108 11.70 -7.54 6.23
CA ILE A 108 11.14 -7.41 4.88
C ILE A 108 10.11 -8.52 4.63
N ALA A 109 10.44 -9.77 4.91
CA ALA A 109 9.51 -10.89 4.72
C ALA A 109 8.25 -10.75 5.59
N THR A 110 8.39 -10.24 6.82
CA THR A 110 7.23 -10.00 7.71
C THR A 110 6.36 -8.86 7.19
N PHE A 111 6.99 -7.78 6.74
CA PHE A 111 6.29 -6.66 6.12
C PHE A 111 5.52 -7.11 4.88
N SER A 112 6.14 -7.85 3.96
CA SER A 112 5.46 -8.36 2.76
C SER A 112 4.31 -9.31 3.06
N ARG A 113 4.40 -10.12 4.13
CA ARG A 113 3.29 -10.98 4.58
C ARG A 113 2.13 -10.17 5.16
N GLU A 114 2.44 -9.12 5.93
CA GLU A 114 1.41 -8.29 6.56
C GLU A 114 0.78 -7.31 5.57
N PHE A 115 1.53 -6.85 4.58
CA PHE A 115 1.11 -5.88 3.57
C PHE A 115 1.27 -6.47 2.17
N PRO A 116 0.48 -7.49 1.80
CA PRO A 116 0.64 -8.16 0.53
C PRO A 116 0.37 -7.21 -0.63
N ASP A 117 1.23 -7.31 -1.62
CA ASP A 117 0.99 -6.75 -2.94
C ASP A 117 -0.35 -7.30 -3.45
N GLY A 118 -1.16 -6.44 -4.07
CA GLY A 118 -2.48 -6.84 -4.58
C GLY A 118 -2.40 -7.75 -5.81
N ALA A 119 -1.20 -7.97 -6.35
CA ALA A 119 -0.93 -8.93 -7.39
C ALA A 119 -0.88 -10.36 -6.81
N ALA A 120 -1.55 -11.30 -7.48
CA ALA A 120 -1.41 -12.74 -7.21
C ALA A 120 0.07 -13.14 -7.14
N PRO A 121 0.44 -14.16 -6.34
CA PRO A 121 1.83 -14.52 -6.12
C PRO A 121 2.55 -14.70 -7.45
N ARG A 122 3.58 -13.88 -7.70
CA ARG A 122 4.52 -14.13 -8.79
C ARG A 122 5.16 -15.47 -8.50
N ARG A 123 4.81 -16.48 -9.30
CA ARG A 123 5.56 -17.74 -9.32
C ARG A 123 7.01 -17.37 -9.57
N HIS A 124 7.84 -17.63 -8.57
CA HIS A 124 9.27 -17.62 -8.76
C HIS A 124 9.55 -18.94 -9.50
N ASP A 125 9.65 -18.86 -10.82
CA ASP A 125 10.21 -19.93 -11.60
C ASP A 125 11.73 -19.94 -11.34
N ILE A 126 12.14 -21.08 -10.81
CA ILE A 126 13.47 -21.71 -10.61
C ILE A 126 14.66 -20.97 -11.24
#